data_AF-A0A1V3XLW9-F1
#
_entry.id   AF-A0A1V3XLW9-F1
#
_cell.length_a   1.000
_cell.length_b   1.000
_cell.length_c   1.000
_cell.angle_alpha   90.00
_cell.angle_beta   90.00
_cell.angle_gamma   90.00
#
_symmetry.space_group_name_H-M   'P 1'
#
loop_
_entity.id
_entity.type
_entity.pdbx_description
1 polymer ?
#
loop_
_entity_poly.entity_id
_entity_poly.type
_entity_poly.pdbx_seq_one_letter_code
_entity_poly.pdbx_strand_id
1 'polypeptide(L)'
;MRGIRRRGDRRDLPQLPGCHHRPTTTLAMFNLAAKGAAMAIGALPALGDGNEARSLTQQWARAIYEDQPAGPEITGIHYRSGYNSGQALALWDCDADVEVVREDGGHQQDIALDNPRILPRLQVQLRRRQISITTVTSSECNECKKLALAP
;
A
#
# COMPACT_ATOMS: atom_id res chain seq x y z
N MET A 1 24.82 18.50 -28.17
CA MET A 1 24.12 17.78 -27.07
C MET A 1 22.99 18.67 -26.57
N ARG A 2 21.72 18.36 -26.88
CA ARG A 2 20.55 19.13 -26.42
C ARG A 2 19.77 18.29 -25.42
N GLY A 3 19.60 18.83 -24.21
CA GLY A 3 18.90 18.19 -23.11
C GLY A 3 17.42 17.96 -23.42
N ILE A 4 16.98 16.72 -23.30
CA ILE A 4 15.57 16.35 -23.37
C ILE A 4 15.02 16.46 -21.94
N ARG A 5 14.48 17.62 -21.58
CA ARG A 5 13.56 17.72 -20.44
C ARG A 5 12.26 17.02 -20.83
N ARG A 6 12.11 15.74 -20.49
CA ARG A 6 10.80 15.08 -20.57
C ARG A 6 9.97 15.58 -19.39
N ARG A 7 8.86 16.26 -19.68
CA ARG A 7 7.83 16.60 -18.69
C ARG A 7 7.37 15.29 -18.06
N GLY A 8 7.68 15.09 -16.77
CA GLY A 8 7.08 14.06 -15.96
C GLY A 8 5.56 14.25 -15.99
N ASP A 9 4.87 13.17 -16.33
CA ASP A 9 3.43 13.05 -16.36
C ASP A 9 2.91 13.18 -14.92
N ARG A 10 2.62 14.42 -14.50
CA ARG A 10 2.04 14.77 -13.20
C ARG A 10 0.64 14.18 -13.13
N ARG A 11 0.54 12.95 -12.64
CA ARG A 11 -0.75 12.31 -12.39
C ARG A 11 -1.07 12.34 -10.91
N ASP A 12 -2.28 12.82 -10.62
CA ASP A 12 -2.95 12.68 -9.34
C ASP A 12 -2.85 11.25 -8.84
N LEU A 13 -2.77 11.07 -7.50
CA LEU A 13 -2.82 9.74 -6.91
C LEU A 13 -4.07 9.02 -7.46
N PRO A 14 -3.93 7.91 -8.20
CA PRO A 14 -5.11 7.19 -8.65
C PRO A 14 -5.86 6.74 -7.41
N GLN A 15 -7.14 7.12 -7.30
CA GLN A 15 -8.00 6.63 -6.22
C GLN A 15 -8.15 5.12 -6.39
N LEU A 16 -7.29 4.35 -5.72
CA LEU A 16 -7.39 2.90 -5.72
C LEU A 16 -8.63 2.51 -4.91
N PRO A 17 -9.48 1.59 -5.42
CA PRO A 17 -10.61 1.08 -4.66
C PRO A 17 -10.15 0.51 -3.31
N GLY A 18 -10.69 1.03 -2.21
CA GLY A 18 -10.31 0.63 -0.85
C GLY A 18 -9.10 1.35 -0.26
N CYS A 19 -8.53 2.34 -0.94
CA CYS A 19 -7.54 3.23 -0.33
C CYS A 19 -8.24 4.14 0.67
N HIS A 20 -7.91 3.99 1.96
CA HIS A 20 -8.39 4.85 3.04
C HIS A 20 -7.56 6.12 3.21
N HIS A 21 -6.63 6.37 2.29
CA HIS A 21 -5.78 7.53 2.26
C HIS A 21 -6.11 8.37 1.04
N ARG A 22 -6.20 9.69 1.24
CA ARG A 22 -6.42 10.67 0.17
C ARG A 22 -5.30 11.70 0.22
N PRO A 23 -4.74 12.08 -0.93
CA PRO A 23 -3.75 13.15 -0.96
C PRO A 23 -4.45 14.51 -0.75
N THR A 24 -3.87 15.37 0.07
CA THR A 24 -4.33 16.75 0.31
C THR A 24 -3.77 17.73 -0.74
N THR A 25 -2.71 17.33 -1.43
CA THR A 25 -2.06 18.04 -2.55
C THR A 25 -1.73 17.07 -3.69
N THR A 26 -1.29 17.57 -4.85
CA THR A 26 -0.82 16.69 -5.93
C THR A 26 0.51 16.04 -5.52
N LEU A 27 0.52 14.71 -5.40
CA LEU A 27 1.73 13.92 -5.17
C LEU A 27 2.41 13.59 -6.50
N ALA A 28 3.73 13.75 -6.56
CA ALA A 28 4.51 13.39 -7.73
C ALA A 28 4.81 11.89 -7.72
N MET A 29 4.15 11.16 -8.61
CA MET A 29 4.18 9.70 -8.62
C MET A 29 4.90 9.16 -9.85
N PHE A 30 5.78 8.18 -9.65
CA PHE A 30 6.37 7.43 -10.76
C PHE A 30 5.48 6.23 -11.13
N ASN A 31 5.01 6.18 -12.37
CA ASN A 31 4.18 5.08 -12.85
C ASN A 31 5.03 3.93 -13.40
N LEU A 32 5.45 3.03 -12.52
CA LEU A 32 6.23 1.84 -12.86
C LEU A 32 5.44 0.82 -13.71
N ALA A 33 4.11 0.84 -13.63
CA ALA A 33 3.25 -0.02 -14.47
C ALA A 33 3.18 0.45 -15.94
N ALA A 34 3.70 1.63 -16.28
CA ALA A 34 3.72 2.11 -17.66
C ALA A 34 4.74 1.32 -18.51
N LYS A 35 4.41 1.12 -19.79
CA LYS A 35 5.27 0.41 -20.73
C LYS A 35 6.64 1.10 -20.83
N GLY A 36 7.70 0.36 -20.52
CA GLY A 36 9.08 0.84 -20.58
C GLY A 36 9.52 1.72 -19.39
N ALA A 37 8.68 1.91 -18.38
CA ALA A 37 9.02 2.71 -17.20
C ALA A 37 10.20 2.12 -16.43
N ALA A 38 10.23 0.79 -16.22
CA ALA A 38 11.36 0.12 -15.58
C ALA A 38 12.69 0.43 -16.28
N MET A 39 12.73 0.35 -17.61
CA MET A 39 13.94 0.68 -18.38
C MET A 39 14.31 2.16 -18.28
N ALA A 40 13.34 3.06 -18.13
CA ALA A 40 13.58 4.49 -17.99
C ALA A 40 14.32 4.85 -16.70
N ILE A 41 14.23 4.00 -15.67
CA ILE A 41 14.97 4.11 -14.41
C ILE A 41 16.17 3.15 -14.33
N GLY A 42 16.60 2.57 -15.46
CA GLY A 42 17.72 1.64 -15.51
C GLY A 42 17.45 0.24 -14.96
N ALA A 43 16.18 -0.10 -14.74
CA ALA A 43 15.77 -1.41 -14.22
C ALA A 43 15.36 -2.40 -15.32
N LEU A 44 15.33 -3.68 -14.95
CA LEU A 44 14.85 -4.77 -15.82
C LEU A 44 13.34 -4.66 -16.06
N PRO A 45 12.82 -5.01 -17.25
CA PRO A 45 11.38 -5.00 -17.54
C PRO A 45 10.53 -5.77 -16.52
N ALA A 46 11.06 -6.88 -15.99
CA ALA A 46 10.39 -7.72 -15.00
C ALA A 46 9.95 -6.98 -13.73
N LEU A 47 10.62 -5.85 -13.40
CA LEU A 47 10.24 -4.98 -12.30
C LEU A 47 8.79 -4.44 -12.45
N GLY A 48 8.33 -4.21 -13.68
CA GLY A 48 6.98 -3.72 -13.97
C GLY A 48 5.88 -4.79 -13.97
N ASP A 49 6.26 -6.07 -13.98
CA ASP A 49 5.33 -7.19 -14.19
C ASP A 49 4.71 -7.69 -12.88
N GLY A 50 5.33 -7.41 -11.73
CA GLY A 50 4.79 -7.72 -10.40
C GLY A 50 4.77 -9.22 -10.03
N ASN A 51 5.46 -10.06 -10.80
CA ASN A 51 5.48 -11.53 -10.64
C ASN A 51 6.82 -12.07 -10.11
N GLU A 52 7.56 -11.24 -9.40
CA GLU A 52 8.91 -11.56 -8.92
C GLU A 52 8.92 -11.95 -7.44
N ALA A 53 9.95 -12.71 -7.04
CA ALA A 53 10.09 -13.17 -5.66
C ALA A 53 10.09 -11.99 -4.66
N ARG A 54 9.48 -12.20 -3.49
CA ARG A 54 9.35 -11.16 -2.45
C ARG A 54 10.69 -10.55 -2.03
N SER A 55 11.73 -11.37 -1.88
CA SER A 55 13.06 -10.91 -1.49
C SER A 55 13.70 -9.99 -2.55
N LEU A 56 13.43 -10.25 -3.82
CA LEU A 56 13.94 -9.46 -4.94
C LEU A 56 13.17 -8.14 -5.07
N THR A 57 11.83 -8.20 -4.99
CA THR A 57 10.98 -7.01 -5.04
C THR A 57 11.24 -6.04 -3.88
N GLN A 58 11.59 -6.54 -2.69
CA GLN A 58 12.02 -5.70 -1.57
C GLN A 58 13.38 -5.01 -1.80
N GLN A 59 14.34 -5.70 -2.41
CA GLN A 59 15.63 -5.09 -2.78
C GLN A 59 15.43 -3.97 -3.80
N TRP A 60 14.57 -4.20 -4.80
CA TRP A 60 14.24 -3.18 -5.78
C TRP A 60 13.50 -1.99 -5.17
N ALA A 61 12.54 -2.23 -4.27
CA ALA A 61 11.85 -1.16 -3.56
C ALA A 61 12.84 -0.28 -2.79
N ARG A 62 13.80 -0.90 -2.09
CA ARG A 62 14.87 -0.19 -1.39
C ARG A 62 15.72 0.64 -2.35
N ALA A 63 16.19 0.06 -3.44
CA ALA A 63 17.01 0.77 -4.42
C ALA A 63 16.27 1.98 -5.04
N ILE A 64 14.97 1.85 -5.35
CA ILE A 64 14.20 2.97 -5.90
C ILE A 64 14.06 4.11 -4.88
N TYR A 65 13.88 3.79 -3.60
CA TYR A 65 13.80 4.78 -2.53
C TYR A 65 15.16 5.45 -2.23
N GLU A 66 16.24 4.66 -2.14
CA GLU A 66 17.58 5.16 -1.80
C GLU A 66 18.25 5.90 -2.97
N ASP A 67 18.20 5.33 -4.18
CA ASP A 67 18.90 5.87 -5.35
C ASP A 67 18.06 6.93 -6.10
N GLN A 68 16.76 6.99 -5.83
CA GLN A 68 15.80 7.92 -6.44
C GLN A 68 15.97 8.06 -7.96
N PRO A 69 16.01 6.96 -8.74
CA PRO A 69 16.35 7.00 -10.17
C PRO A 69 15.27 7.68 -11.03
N ALA A 70 14.06 7.85 -10.48
CA ALA A 70 12.96 8.58 -11.10
C ALA A 70 12.98 10.10 -10.81
N GLY A 71 13.93 10.57 -9.99
CA GLY A 71 14.05 11.96 -9.54
C GLY A 71 13.69 12.13 -8.07
N PRO A 72 14.36 13.07 -7.34
CA PRO A 72 14.12 13.31 -5.92
C PRO A 72 12.78 13.95 -5.60
N GLU A 73 12.09 14.49 -6.61
CA GLU A 73 10.75 15.05 -6.46
C GLU A 73 9.65 13.98 -6.33
N ILE A 74 9.97 12.72 -6.64
CA ILE A 74 8.99 11.63 -6.62
C ILE A 74 8.74 11.20 -5.17
N THR A 75 7.46 11.19 -4.77
CA THR A 75 6.99 10.84 -3.42
C THR A 75 6.33 9.46 -3.38
N GLY A 76 6.42 8.70 -4.47
CA GLY A 76 5.88 7.35 -4.52
C GLY A 76 5.89 6.68 -5.89
N ILE A 77 5.51 5.40 -5.89
CA ILE A 77 5.41 4.56 -7.09
C ILE A 77 4.01 3.98 -7.21
N HIS A 78 3.48 4.05 -8.42
CA HIS A 78 2.34 3.24 -8.84
C HIS A 78 2.83 2.01 -9.59
N TYR A 79 2.50 0.81 -9.11
CA TYR A 79 3.02 -0.45 -9.63
C TYR A 79 1.95 -1.54 -9.74
N ARG A 80 2.24 -2.56 -10.55
CA ARG A 80 1.40 -3.75 -10.67
C ARG A 80 1.66 -4.68 -9.48
N SER A 81 0.61 -4.95 -8.70
CA SER A 81 0.69 -5.87 -7.57
C SER A 81 0.54 -7.32 -8.03
N GLY A 82 1.35 -8.22 -7.49
CA GLY A 82 1.15 -9.67 -7.61
C GLY A 82 -0.04 -10.20 -6.80
N TYR A 83 -0.74 -9.35 -6.05
CA TYR A 83 -1.91 -9.69 -5.24
C TYR A 83 -3.24 -9.18 -5.84
N ASN A 84 -4.36 -9.58 -5.21
CA ASN A 84 -5.78 -9.52 -5.65
C ASN A 84 -6.32 -8.25 -6.33
N SER A 85 -5.63 -7.10 -6.32
CA SER A 85 -6.10 -5.85 -6.94
C SER A 85 -5.36 -5.47 -8.22
N GLY A 86 -4.28 -6.17 -8.57
CA GLY A 86 -3.47 -5.93 -9.78
C GLY A 86 -2.73 -4.58 -9.81
N GLN A 87 -3.08 -3.60 -8.99
CA GLN A 87 -2.42 -2.29 -8.86
C GLN A 87 -2.21 -1.97 -7.38
N ALA A 88 -1.12 -1.28 -7.08
CA ALA A 88 -0.75 -0.84 -5.74
C ALA A 88 0.04 0.48 -5.80
N LEU A 89 0.10 1.14 -4.65
CA LEU A 89 0.85 2.37 -4.43
C LEU A 89 1.84 2.16 -3.30
N ALA A 90 3.06 2.66 -3.46
CA ALA A 90 4.02 2.83 -2.38
C ALA A 90 4.30 4.33 -2.28
N LEU A 91 4.18 4.88 -1.07
CA LEU A 91 4.39 6.31 -0.78
C LEU A 91 5.53 6.46 0.23
N TRP A 92 6.28 7.54 0.11
CA TRP A 92 7.35 7.90 1.05
C TRP A 92 7.44 9.42 1.20
N ASP A 93 7.91 9.86 2.37
CA ASP A 93 8.17 11.26 2.70
C ASP A 93 7.03 12.25 2.38
N CYS A 94 5.78 11.80 2.48
CA CYS A 94 4.59 12.60 2.15
C CYS A 94 3.47 12.48 3.22
N ASP A 95 3.85 12.24 4.48
CA ASP A 95 2.92 12.11 5.61
C ASP A 95 2.08 13.38 5.83
N ALA A 96 2.69 14.56 5.66
CA ALA A 96 1.99 15.85 5.73
C ALA A 96 0.98 16.08 4.59
N ASP A 97 1.13 15.34 3.49
CA ASP A 97 0.40 15.53 2.23
C ASP A 97 -0.69 14.45 1.99
N VAL A 98 -0.92 13.59 2.98
CA VAL A 98 -1.87 12.48 2.91
C VAL A 98 -2.74 12.45 4.17
N GLU A 99 -4.06 12.45 3.98
CA GLU A 99 -5.03 12.31 5.07
C GLU A 99 -5.72 10.95 5.06
N VAL A 100 -6.13 10.48 6.23
CA VAL A 100 -7.01 9.29 6.36
C VAL A 100 -8.44 9.72 6.06
N VAL A 101 -9.03 9.13 5.00
CA VAL A 101 -10.42 9.35 4.60
C VAL A 101 -11.35 8.85 5.70
N ARG A 102 -12.20 9.76 6.18
CA ARG A 102 -13.29 9.45 7.10
C ARG A 102 -14.52 9.07 6.28
N GLU A 103 -15.20 8.01 6.70
CA GLU A 103 -16.48 7.60 6.09
C GLU A 103 -17.56 8.66 6.37
N ASP A 104 -18.60 8.73 5.53
CA ASP A 104 -19.75 9.63 5.75
C ASP A 104 -20.37 9.34 7.12
N GLY A 105 -20.10 10.22 8.10
CA GLY A 105 -20.37 10.00 9.53
C GLY A 105 -19.16 10.19 10.44
N GLY A 106 -17.98 10.53 9.90
CA GLY A 106 -16.78 10.93 10.66
C GLY A 106 -15.96 9.76 11.21
N HIS A 107 -16.29 8.53 10.85
CA HIS A 107 -15.60 7.33 11.34
C HIS A 107 -14.30 7.09 10.58
N GLN A 108 -13.21 6.97 11.34
CA GLN A 108 -11.90 6.57 10.81
C GLN A 108 -11.97 5.13 10.28
N GLN A 109 -11.56 4.93 9.03
CA GLN A 109 -11.51 3.60 8.40
C GLN A 109 -10.27 2.80 8.79
N ASP A 110 -9.18 3.50 9.10
CA ASP A 110 -7.98 2.93 9.70
C ASP A 110 -8.23 2.69 11.19
N ILE A 111 -8.72 1.49 11.51
CA ILE A 111 -9.11 1.11 12.85
C ILE A 111 -8.04 0.14 13.38
N ALA A 112 -7.47 0.47 14.54
CA ALA A 112 -6.54 -0.41 15.25
C ALA A 112 -7.15 -1.81 15.45
N LEU A 113 -6.32 -2.84 15.37
CA LEU A 113 -6.76 -4.25 15.41
C LEU A 113 -7.46 -4.62 16.72
N ASP A 114 -7.13 -3.93 17.81
CA ASP A 114 -7.73 -4.12 19.14
C ASP A 114 -9.09 -3.43 19.29
N ASN A 115 -9.51 -2.62 18.32
CA ASN A 115 -10.80 -1.96 18.36
C ASN A 115 -11.94 -2.98 18.22
N PRO A 116 -12.96 -2.94 19.09
CA PRO A 116 -14.09 -3.87 19.04
C PRO A 116 -14.85 -3.91 17.70
N ARG A 117 -14.78 -2.84 16.90
CA ARG A 117 -15.45 -2.74 15.60
C ARG A 117 -14.77 -3.55 14.50
N ILE A 118 -13.51 -3.97 14.66
CA ILE A 118 -12.78 -4.71 13.63
C ILE A 118 -13.29 -6.14 13.45
N LEU A 119 -13.58 -6.85 14.55
CA LEU A 119 -13.98 -8.25 14.48
C LEU A 119 -15.24 -8.46 13.59
N PRO A 120 -16.33 -7.69 13.76
CA PRO A 120 -17.48 -7.78 12.85
C PRO A 120 -17.15 -7.48 11.39
N ARG A 121 -16.31 -6.47 11.11
CA ARG A 121 -15.89 -6.12 9.73
C ARG A 121 -15.08 -7.26 9.10
N LEU A 122 -14.17 -7.86 9.85
CA LEU A 122 -13.36 -9.01 9.41
C LEU A 122 -14.25 -10.22 9.12
N GLN A 123 -15.21 -10.53 10.01
CA GLN A 123 -16.14 -11.64 9.82
C GLN A 123 -16.95 -11.52 8.53
N VAL A 124 -17.40 -10.31 8.17
CA VAL A 124 -18.11 -10.06 6.90
C VAL A 124 -17.22 -10.41 5.70
N GLN A 125 -15.94 -9.99 5.71
CA GLN A 125 -15.03 -10.26 4.59
C GLN A 125 -14.64 -11.74 4.47
N LEU A 126 -14.44 -12.41 5.60
CA LEU A 126 -14.11 -13.84 5.64
C LEU A 126 -15.28 -14.71 5.16
N ARG A 127 -16.53 -14.39 5.58
CA ARG A 127 -17.73 -15.07 5.09
C ARG A 127 -17.92 -14.92 3.58
N ARG A 128 -17.66 -13.73 3.02
CA ARG A 128 -17.70 -13.51 1.55
C ARG A 128 -16.73 -14.41 0.79
N ARG A 129 -15.62 -14.81 1.42
CA ARG A 129 -14.61 -15.71 0.86
C ARG A 129 -14.82 -17.17 1.23
N GLN A 130 -15.96 -17.52 1.83
CA GLN A 130 -16.28 -18.87 2.31
C GLN A 130 -15.23 -19.45 3.29
N ILE A 131 -14.54 -18.57 4.03
CA ILE A 131 -13.60 -18.97 5.08
C ILE A 131 -14.40 -19.24 6.35
N SER A 132 -14.30 -20.45 6.91
CA SER A 132 -14.91 -20.81 8.19
C SER A 132 -14.20 -20.10 9.34
N ILE A 133 -14.97 -19.52 10.26
CA ILE A 133 -14.45 -18.71 11.37
C ILE A 133 -14.96 -19.28 12.68
N THR A 134 -14.05 -19.61 13.58
CA THR A 134 -14.35 -19.90 14.98
C THR A 134 -13.98 -18.68 15.80
N THR A 135 -14.98 -18.05 16.43
CA THR A 135 -14.73 -16.92 17.35
C THR A 135 -14.74 -17.47 18.77
N VAL A 136 -13.67 -17.22 19.51
CA VAL A 136 -13.48 -17.69 20.88
C VAL A 136 -13.41 -16.47 21.78
N THR A 137 -14.14 -16.47 22.89
CA THR A 137 -14.07 -15.34 23.84
C THR A 137 -12.74 -15.34 24.60
N SER A 138 -12.33 -14.20 25.15
CA SER A 138 -11.12 -14.13 25.99
C SER A 138 -11.16 -15.11 27.18
N SER A 139 -12.36 -15.37 27.72
CA SER A 139 -12.61 -16.37 28.76
C SER A 139 -12.44 -17.82 28.31
N GLU A 140 -12.46 -18.09 27.01
CA GLU A 140 -12.30 -19.43 26.44
C GLU A 140 -10.92 -19.61 25.78
N CYS A 141 -10.15 -18.53 25.62
CA CYS A 141 -8.81 -18.56 25.05
C CYS A 141 -7.74 -18.89 26.09
N ASN A 142 -7.07 -20.04 25.92
CA ASN A 142 -6.02 -20.50 26.84
C ASN A 142 -4.79 -19.57 26.86
N GLU A 143 -4.45 -18.92 25.74
CA GLU A 143 -3.33 -17.97 25.70
C GLU A 143 -3.69 -16.64 26.37
N CYS A 144 -4.93 -16.15 26.22
CA CYS A 144 -5.40 -14.96 26.92
C CYS A 144 -5.40 -15.15 28.44
N LYS A 145 -5.76 -16.35 28.91
CA LYS A 145 -5.70 -16.69 30.34
C LYS A 145 -4.29 -16.64 30.90
N LYS A 146 -3.28 -17.09 30.14
CA LYS A 146 -1.87 -17.04 30.57
C LYS A 146 -1.38 -15.60 30.71
N LEU A 147 -1.78 -14.70 29.80
CA LEU A 147 -1.42 -13.28 29.87
C LEU A 147 -2.08 -12.54 31.03
N ALA A 148 -3.32 -12.89 31.40
CA ALA A 148 -4.01 -12.32 32.55
C ALA A 148 -3.42 -12.76 33.91
N LEU A 149 -2.55 -13.78 33.90
CA LEU A 149 -1.90 -14.36 35.09
C LEU A 149 -0.40 -14.01 35.16
N ALA A 150 0.14 -13.26 34.20
CA ALA A 150 1.49 -12.73 34.26
C ALA A 150 1.52 -11.47 35.17
N PRO A 151 2.44 -11.37 36.15
CA PRO A 151 2.51 -10.26 37.11
C PRO A 151 2.91 -8.92 36.46
#